data_AF-A0A961Q2K4-F1
#
_entry.id   AF-A0A961Q2K4-F1
#
_cell.length_a   1.000
_cell.length_b   1.000
_cell.length_c   1.000
_cell.angle_alpha   90.00
_cell.angle_beta   90.00
_cell.angle_gamma   90.00
#
_symmetry.space_group_name_H-M   'P 1'
#
loop_
_entity.id
_entity.type
_entity.pdbx_description
1 polymer ?
#
loop_
_entity_poly.entity_id
_entity_poly.type
_entity_poly.pdbx_seq_one_letter_code
_entity_poly.pdbx_strand_id
1 'polypeptide(L)'
;MSIRLVLALAAALAAAPAVAQRLPPADGMPLSKIIANVEANPEVRSIRDVEWEDDGYWEISYVTQNGRRGRARLDPMTGATWSRR
;
A
#
# COMPACT_ATOMS: atom_id res chain seq x y z
N MET A 1 7.26 -48.90 -30.45
CA MET A 1 6.98 -48.72 -29.02
C MET A 1 6.95 -47.22 -28.69
N SER A 2 5.77 -46.64 -28.91
CA SER A 2 5.13 -45.46 -28.30
C SER A 2 5.96 -44.28 -27.74
N ILE A 3 6.51 -43.40 -28.59
CA ILE A 3 6.89 -42.00 -28.22
C ILE A 3 5.63 -41.10 -28.23
N ARG A 4 4.56 -41.52 -27.55
CA ARG A 4 3.31 -40.75 -27.45
C ARG A 4 2.94 -40.39 -26.01
N LEU A 5 3.72 -40.84 -25.02
CA LEU A 5 3.37 -40.70 -23.61
C LEU A 5 4.06 -39.56 -22.85
N VAL A 6 5.00 -38.82 -23.46
CA VAL A 6 5.78 -37.79 -22.72
C VAL A 6 5.16 -36.39 -22.82
N LEU A 7 4.23 -36.15 -23.74
CA LEU A 7 3.65 -34.82 -23.99
C LEU A 7 2.43 -34.45 -23.14
N ALA A 8 1.90 -35.36 -22.32
CA ALA A 8 0.66 -35.11 -21.57
C ALA A 8 0.88 -34.47 -20.18
N LEU A 9 2.11 -34.35 -19.67
CA LEU A 9 2.37 -33.94 -18.28
C LEU A 9 2.89 -32.50 -18.12
N ALA A 10 3.15 -31.75 -19.21
CA ALA A 10 3.75 -30.42 -19.11
C ALA A 10 2.74 -29.25 -18.96
N ALA A 11 1.44 -29.49 -19.07
CA ALA A 11 0.43 -28.42 -19.14
C ALA A 11 -0.16 -27.99 -17.77
N ALA A 12 0.24 -28.62 -16.66
CA ALA A 12 -0.46 -28.45 -15.37
C ALA A 12 0.13 -27.37 -14.44
N LEU A 13 1.20 -26.64 -14.81
CA LEU A 13 1.98 -25.86 -13.83
C LEU A 13 1.76 -24.33 -13.79
N ALA A 14 0.78 -23.75 -14.50
CA ALA A 14 0.77 -22.28 -14.70
C ALA A 14 -0.47 -21.53 -14.20
N ALA A 15 -1.26 -22.08 -13.27
CA ALA A 15 -2.33 -21.33 -12.61
C ALA A 15 -1.98 -21.08 -11.14
N ALA A 16 -0.92 -20.30 -10.89
CA ALA A 16 -0.76 -19.70 -9.56
C ALA A 16 -1.92 -18.71 -9.35
N PRO A 17 -2.64 -18.76 -8.22
CA PRO A 17 -3.64 -17.74 -7.94
C PRO A 17 -2.96 -16.38 -7.90
N ALA A 18 -3.44 -15.43 -8.70
CA ALA A 18 -3.04 -14.05 -8.56
C ALA A 18 -3.49 -13.59 -7.17
N VAL A 19 -2.53 -13.25 -6.31
CA VAL A 19 -2.84 -12.63 -5.01
C VAL A 19 -3.46 -11.28 -5.34
N ALA A 20 -4.76 -11.13 -5.06
CA ALA A 20 -5.43 -9.85 -5.25
C ALA A 20 -4.78 -8.83 -4.29
N GLN A 21 -4.06 -7.85 -4.84
CA GLN A 21 -3.57 -6.72 -4.05
C GLN A 21 -4.80 -6.02 -3.48
N ARG A 22 -4.83 -5.81 -2.16
CA ARG A 22 -5.89 -5.01 -1.56
C ARG A 22 -5.67 -3.58 -2.04
N LEU A 23 -6.62 -3.04 -2.78
CA LEU A 23 -6.61 -1.65 -3.19
C LEU A 23 -7.20 -0.77 -2.07
N PRO A 24 -6.81 0.51 -1.98
CA PRO A 24 -7.49 1.47 -1.14
C PRO A 24 -9.01 1.51 -1.45
N PRO A 25 -9.87 1.82 -0.46
CA PRO A 25 -11.31 1.96 -0.66
C PRO A 25 -11.64 3.00 -1.74
N ALA A 26 -12.55 2.65 -2.65
CA ALA A 26 -12.95 3.54 -3.75
C ALA A 26 -13.70 4.79 -3.28
N ASP A 27 -14.40 4.69 -2.14
CA ASP A 27 -15.13 5.75 -1.46
C ASP A 27 -14.30 6.43 -0.35
N GLY A 28 -12.99 6.14 -0.28
CA GLY A 28 -12.06 6.78 0.65
C GLY A 28 -11.88 8.27 0.38
N MET A 29 -11.32 8.97 1.36
CA MET A 29 -10.93 10.36 1.20
C MET A 29 -9.90 10.48 0.06
N PRO A 30 -9.96 11.54 -0.79
CA PRO A 30 -8.95 11.78 -1.80
C PRO A 30 -7.54 11.79 -1.19
N LEU A 31 -6.60 11.06 -1.80
CA LEU A 31 -5.22 10.94 -1.30
C LEU A 31 -4.55 12.29 -1.09
N SER A 32 -4.84 13.27 -1.96
CA SER A 32 -4.34 14.65 -1.82
C SER A 32 -4.75 15.31 -0.51
N LYS A 33 -5.94 15.02 0.03
CA LYS A 33 -6.38 15.55 1.34
C LYS A 33 -5.66 14.87 2.50
N ILE A 34 -5.40 13.55 2.38
CA ILE A 34 -4.65 12.79 3.38
C ILE A 34 -3.20 13.30 3.44
N ILE A 35 -2.58 13.52 2.27
CA ILE A 35 -1.23 14.11 2.18
C ILE A 35 -1.22 15.53 2.77
N ALA A 36 -2.19 16.37 2.41
CA ALA A 36 -2.28 17.73 2.93
C ALA A 36 -2.40 17.78 4.46
N ASN A 37 -3.05 16.79 5.09
CA ASN A 37 -3.10 16.67 6.55
C ASN A 37 -1.70 16.45 7.16
N VAL A 38 -0.86 15.65 6.51
CA VAL A 38 0.54 15.47 6.94
C VAL A 38 1.36 16.74 6.72
N GLU A 39 1.21 17.39 5.56
CA GLU A 39 1.92 18.63 5.22
C GLU A 39 1.53 19.82 6.12
N ALA A 40 0.34 19.81 6.71
CA ALA A 40 -0.10 20.83 7.66
C ALA A 40 0.71 20.82 8.98
N ASN A 41 1.45 19.75 9.29
CA ASN A 41 2.34 19.73 10.45
C ASN A 41 3.62 20.54 10.15
N PRO A 42 3.91 21.62 10.91
CA PRO A 42 5.06 22.50 10.66
C PRO A 42 6.42 21.82 10.81
N GLU A 43 6.49 20.68 11.51
CA GLU A 43 7.73 19.89 11.60
C GLU A 43 8.04 19.15 10.30
N VAL A 44 7.06 18.92 9.43
CA VAL A 44 7.23 18.21 8.16
C VAL A 44 7.91 19.13 7.16
N ARG A 45 9.05 18.70 6.62
CA ARG A 45 9.77 19.40 5.55
C ARG A 45 9.39 18.89 4.18
N SER A 46 9.21 17.58 4.05
CA SER A 46 8.97 16.93 2.76
C SER A 46 8.41 15.52 2.95
N ILE A 47 7.43 15.15 2.13
CA ILE A 47 6.98 13.76 1.98
C ILE A 47 8.02 12.96 1.17
N ARG A 48 8.15 11.67 1.48
CA ARG A 48 9.06 10.74 0.79
C ARG A 48 8.30 9.67 0.06
N ASP A 49 7.49 8.92 0.79
CA ASP A 49 6.76 7.78 0.28
C ASP A 49 5.33 7.81 0.81
N VAL A 50 4.39 7.34 -0.01
CA VAL A 50 2.98 7.20 0.32
C VAL A 50 2.57 5.81 -0.15
N GLU A 51 2.26 4.93 0.81
CA GLU A 51 2.03 3.52 0.56
C GLU A 51 0.70 3.07 1.15
N TRP A 52 -0.01 2.22 0.41
CA TRP A 52 -1.21 1.56 0.91
C TRP A 52 -0.80 0.23 1.54
N GLU A 53 -1.08 0.10 2.82
CA GLU A 53 -0.75 -1.10 3.59
C GLU A 53 -1.89 -2.11 3.54
N ASP A 54 -1.56 -3.39 3.43
CA ASP A 54 -2.54 -4.50 3.39
C ASP A 54 -3.42 -4.59 4.65
N ASP A 55 -2.96 -3.99 5.75
CA ASP A 55 -3.69 -3.84 7.01
C ASP A 55 -4.76 -2.72 6.97
N GLY A 56 -4.90 -2.01 5.84
CA GLY A 56 -6.02 -1.12 5.55
C GLY A 56 -5.81 0.35 5.90
N TYR A 57 -4.59 0.87 5.75
CA TYR A 57 -4.26 2.27 6.04
C TYR A 57 -3.21 2.83 5.08
N TRP A 58 -3.12 4.16 5.02
CA TRP A 58 -2.01 4.83 4.34
C TRP A 58 -0.82 4.98 5.29
N GLU A 59 0.36 4.48 4.92
CA GLU A 59 1.63 4.84 5.56
C GLU A 59 2.29 5.98 4.76
N ILE A 60 2.48 7.13 5.40
CA ILE A 60 3.14 8.30 4.81
C ILE A 60 4.46 8.54 5.52
N SER A 61 5.56 8.33 4.81
CA SER A 61 6.92 8.61 5.27
C SER A 61 7.33 10.04 4.92
N TYR A 62 7.94 10.74 5.87
CA TYR A 62 8.37 12.13 5.68
C TYR A 62 9.71 12.41 6.35
N VAL A 63 10.32 13.52 5.97
CA VAL A 63 11.50 14.10 6.62
C VAL A 63 11.08 15.36 7.36
N THR A 64 11.56 15.53 8.58
CA THR A 64 11.29 16.69 9.42
C THR A 64 12.25 17.84 9.17
N GLN A 65 11.98 19.01 9.74
CA GLN A 65 12.86 20.17 9.69
C GLN A 65 14.24 19.95 10.33
N ASN A 66 14.40 18.99 11.24
CA ASN A 66 15.70 18.61 11.79
C ASN A 66 16.36 17.42 11.05
N GLY A 67 15.81 17.02 9.90
CA GLY A 67 16.37 15.96 9.04
C GLY A 67 16.07 14.53 9.51
N ARG A 68 15.23 14.34 10.53
CA ARG A 68 14.81 13.01 10.99
C ARG A 68 13.72 12.45 10.08
N ARG A 69 13.60 11.12 10.01
CA ARG A 69 12.48 10.46 9.33
C ARG A 69 11.33 10.25 10.31
N GLY A 70 10.12 10.59 9.89
CA GLY A 70 8.88 10.30 10.58
C GLY A 70 7.96 9.46 9.69
N ARG A 71 6.95 8.86 10.32
CA ARG A 71 5.90 8.09 9.65
C ARG A 71 4.55 8.39 10.26
N ALA A 72 3.54 8.56 9.41
CA ALA A 72 2.14 8.69 9.81
C ALA A 72 1.35 7.53 9.24
N ARG A 73 0.48 6.92 10.06
CA ARG A 73 -0.47 5.89 9.63
C ARG A 73 -1.84 6.49 9.69
N LEU A 74 -2.53 6.56 8.56
CA LEU A 74 -3.76 7.31 8.42
C LEU A 74 -4.90 6.44 7.90
N ASP A 75 -6.03 6.54 8.57
CA ASP A 75 -7.28 5.90 8.17
C ASP A 75 -7.75 6.50 6.82
N PRO A 76 -8.08 5.66 5.82
CA PRO A 76 -8.39 6.13 4.47
C PRO A 76 -9.74 6.83 4.37
N MET A 77 -10.65 6.62 5.33
CA MET A 77 -12.00 7.19 5.30
C MET A 77 -12.02 8.56 5.99
N THR A 78 -11.21 8.72 7.03
CA THR A 78 -11.24 9.90 7.92
C THR A 78 -9.99 10.78 7.82
N GLY A 79 -8.87 10.24 7.35
CA GLY A 79 -7.57 10.91 7.38
C GLY A 79 -6.98 11.08 8.79
N ALA A 80 -7.60 10.49 9.81
CA ALA A 80 -7.13 10.52 11.19
C ALA A 80 -6.05 9.46 11.45
N THR A 81 -5.32 9.58 12.57
CA THR A 81 -4.36 8.57 12.99
C THR A 81 -5.03 7.20 13.08
N TRP A 82 -4.49 6.24 12.33
CA TRP A 82 -4.96 4.87 12.34
C TRP A 82 -4.52 4.16 13.63
N SER A 83 -5.45 3.42 14.23
CA SER A 83 -5.15 2.45 15.27
C SER A 83 -5.81 1.12 14.90
N ARG A 84 -5.13 0.02 15.25
CA ARG A 84 -5.70 -1.33 15.13
C ARG A 84 -6.85 -1.40 16.15
N ARG A 85 -8.09 -1.38 15.67
CA ARG A 85 -9.27 -1.62 16.52
C ARG A 85 -9.39 -3.09 16.87
#